data_AF-A0A8B7UE37-F1
#
_entry.id   AF-A0A8B7UE37-F1
#
_cell.length_a   1.000
_cell.length_b   1.000
_cell.length_c   1.000
_cell.angle_alpha   90.00
_cell.angle_beta   90.00
_cell.angle_gamma   90.00
#
_symmetry.space_group_name_H-M   'P 1'
#
loop_
_entity.id
_entity.type
_entity.pdbx_description
1 polymer ?
#
loop_
_entity_poly.entity_id
_entity_poly.type
_entity_poly.pdbx_seq_one_letter_code
_entity_poly.pdbx_strand_id
1 'polypeptide(L)'
;MKYIDSIDLEQITKTEDPVKFHKAWQKLCTADGVLVPGGFGIRGTLGKLQAISWARTKKIPFLGVCLGMQLAVIEFARNCLNLKDANSTEFEPNAPVPLSSLCMVMIGL
;
A
#
# COMPACT_ATOMS: atom_id res chain seq x y z
N MET A 1 -3.32 -1.91 19.71
CA MET A 1 -2.71 -2.10 18.37
C MET A 1 -3.41 -3.26 17.67
N LYS A 2 -4.03 -3.04 16.49
CA LYS A 2 -4.74 -4.09 15.74
C LYS A 2 -3.83 -4.58 14.61
N TYR A 3 -3.51 -5.88 14.58
CA TYR A 3 -2.79 -6.47 13.43
C TYR A 3 -3.78 -6.90 12.35
N ILE A 4 -3.37 -6.66 11.10
CA ILE A 4 -4.09 -6.99 9.87
C ILE A 4 -3.07 -7.64 8.94
N ASP A 5 -3.36 -8.85 8.45
CA ASP A 5 -2.57 -9.44 7.38
C ASP A 5 -2.88 -8.70 6.08
N SER A 6 -1.85 -8.26 5.37
CA SER A 6 -2.03 -7.58 4.09
C SER A 6 -2.75 -8.43 3.05
N ILE A 7 -2.60 -9.76 3.10
CA ILE A 7 -3.29 -10.66 2.15
C ILE A 7 -4.80 -10.55 2.35
N ASP A 8 -5.27 -10.44 3.60
CA ASP A 8 -6.70 -10.33 3.92
C ASP A 8 -7.33 -9.03 3.36
N LEU A 9 -6.54 -8.08 2.87
CA LEU A 9 -7.03 -6.86 2.22
C LEU A 9 -7.15 -7.01 0.70
N GLU A 10 -6.70 -8.12 0.11
CA GLU A 10 -6.69 -8.32 -1.34
C GLU A 10 -8.03 -8.82 -1.89
N GLN A 11 -8.30 -8.54 -3.18
CA GLN A 11 -9.54 -8.96 -3.84
C GLN A 11 -9.66 -10.50 -3.98
N ILE A 12 -8.52 -11.19 -4.00
CA ILE A 12 -8.48 -12.66 -4.01
C ILE A 12 -9.12 -13.19 -2.72
N THR A 13 -8.73 -12.66 -1.56
CA THR A 13 -9.31 -13.07 -0.27
C THR A 13 -10.78 -12.70 -0.16
N LYS A 14 -11.23 -11.59 -0.76
CA LYS A 14 -12.67 -11.28 -0.84
C LYS A 14 -13.47 -12.40 -1.53
N THR A 15 -12.87 -13.03 -2.54
CA THR A 15 -13.51 -14.08 -3.35
C THR A 15 -13.41 -15.45 -2.68
N GLU A 16 -12.25 -15.79 -2.11
CA GLU A 16 -11.98 -17.11 -1.52
C GLU A 16 -12.48 -17.23 -0.07
N ASP A 17 -12.29 -16.18 0.74
CA ASP A 17 -12.64 -16.15 2.17
C ASP A 17 -13.16 -14.75 2.56
N PRO A 18 -14.44 -14.44 2.22
CA PRO A 18 -15.01 -13.14 2.48
C PRO A 18 -15.05 -12.79 3.97
N VAL A 19 -15.08 -13.79 4.87
CA VAL A 19 -15.13 -13.53 6.31
C VAL A 19 -13.83 -12.89 6.79
N LYS A 20 -12.67 -13.42 6.37
CA LYS A 20 -11.37 -12.80 6.66
C LYS A 20 -11.26 -11.42 6.07
N PHE A 21 -11.66 -11.26 4.81
CA PHE A 21 -11.60 -9.98 4.11
C PHE A 21 -12.37 -8.88 4.84
N HIS A 22 -13.65 -9.10 5.15
CA HIS A 22 -14.47 -8.08 5.81
C HIS A 22 -13.98 -7.80 7.24
N LYS A 23 -13.48 -8.81 7.97
CA LYS A 23 -12.91 -8.62 9.31
C LYS A 23 -11.63 -7.77 9.28
N ALA A 24 -10.77 -7.97 8.29
CA ALA A 24 -9.57 -7.16 8.08
C ALA A 24 -9.93 -5.71 7.74
N TRP A 25 -10.83 -5.51 6.78
CA TRP A 25 -11.30 -4.17 6.41
C TRP A 25 -12.02 -3.44 7.56
N GLN A 26 -12.81 -4.14 8.37
CA GLN A 26 -13.45 -3.56 9.55
C GLN A 26 -12.42 -3.03 10.56
N LYS A 27 -11.34 -3.79 10.80
CA LYS A 27 -10.24 -3.33 11.67
C LYS A 27 -9.56 -2.09 11.11
N LEU A 28 -9.31 -2.05 9.80
CA LEU A 28 -8.68 -0.92 9.11
C LEU A 28 -9.57 0.32 9.19
N CYS A 29 -10.86 0.19 8.88
CA CYS A 29 -11.83 1.29 8.88
C CYS A 29 -12.08 1.91 10.26
N THR A 30 -11.76 1.18 11.33
CA THR A 30 -11.90 1.63 12.73
C THR A 30 -10.56 1.99 13.36
N ALA A 31 -9.53 2.24 12.55
CA ALA A 31 -8.22 2.65 13.01
C ALA A 31 -8.06 4.16 12.88
N ASP A 32 -7.52 4.79 13.93
CA ASP A 32 -7.21 6.22 13.98
C ASP A 32 -5.84 6.54 13.34
N GLY A 33 -5.10 5.52 12.93
CA GLY A 33 -3.80 5.63 12.29
C GLY A 33 -3.37 4.30 11.66
N VAL A 34 -2.59 4.38 10.59
CA VAL A 34 -2.12 3.22 9.83
C VAL A 34 -0.59 3.22 9.79
N LEU A 35 0.01 2.11 10.23
CA LEU A 35 1.45 1.87 10.11
C LEU A 35 1.66 0.73 9.12
N VAL A 36 2.37 1.00 8.01
CA VAL A 36 2.81 -0.04 7.09
C VAL A 36 4.32 -0.23 7.27
N PRO A 37 4.75 -1.32 7.92
CA PRO A 37 6.16 -1.59 8.14
C PRO A 37 6.86 -2.06 6.85
N GLY A 38 8.18 -2.24 6.97
CA GLY A 38 8.98 -2.88 5.94
C GLY A 38 8.49 -4.30 5.61
N GLY A 39 8.96 -4.82 4.49
CA GLY A 39 8.72 -6.19 4.07
C GLY A 39 9.58 -6.50 2.86
N PHE A 40 9.53 -7.76 2.41
CA PHE A 40 10.30 -8.23 1.27
C PHE A 40 9.40 -9.04 0.33
N GLY A 41 9.67 -8.92 -0.97
CA GLY A 41 8.94 -9.62 -2.02
C GLY A 41 7.57 -9.01 -2.35
N ILE A 42 6.83 -9.70 -3.22
CA ILE A 42 5.57 -9.22 -3.80
C ILE A 42 4.33 -9.55 -2.96
N ARG A 43 4.45 -10.49 -2.02
CA ARG A 43 3.30 -11.02 -1.28
C ARG A 43 2.73 -9.97 -0.34
N GLY A 44 1.42 -9.72 -0.43
CA GLY A 44 0.75 -8.71 0.40
C GLY A 44 0.97 -7.27 -0.08
N THR A 45 1.70 -7.06 -1.17
CA THR A 45 1.98 -5.71 -1.69
C THR A 45 0.70 -5.02 -2.16
N LEU A 46 -0.20 -5.75 -2.80
CA LEU A 46 -1.48 -5.20 -3.25
C LEU A 46 -2.36 -4.79 -2.08
N GLY A 47 -2.46 -5.63 -1.04
CA GLY A 47 -3.22 -5.29 0.16
C GLY A 47 -2.66 -4.07 0.90
N LYS A 48 -1.32 -3.93 0.97
CA LYS A 48 -0.67 -2.73 1.52
C LYS A 48 -0.99 -1.48 0.69
N LEU A 49 -0.95 -1.56 -0.64
CA LEU A 49 -1.33 -0.45 -1.52
C LEU A 49 -2.79 -0.03 -1.28
N GLN A 50 -3.71 -0.97 -1.07
CA GLN A 50 -5.11 -0.66 -0.73
C GLN A 50 -5.22 0.06 0.61
N ALA A 51 -4.48 -0.38 1.64
CA ALA A 51 -4.47 0.27 2.95
C ALA A 51 -3.92 1.70 2.88
N ILE A 52 -2.85 1.93 2.10
CA ILE A 52 -2.26 3.26 1.91
C ILE A 52 -3.24 4.19 1.20
N SER A 53 -3.84 3.72 0.10
CA SER A 53 -4.82 4.50 -0.65
C SER A 53 -6.04 4.85 0.19
N TRP A 54 -6.52 3.90 0.99
CA TRP A 54 -7.60 4.14 1.94
C TRP A 54 -7.23 5.20 2.98
N ALA A 55 -6.06 5.10 3.62
CA ALA A 55 -5.61 6.06 4.61
C ALA A 55 -5.51 7.48 4.02
N ARG A 56 -4.91 7.61 2.82
CA ARG A 56 -4.78 8.90 2.12
C ARG A 56 -6.14 9.51 1.78
N THR A 57 -7.04 8.72 1.17
CA THR A 57 -8.37 9.22 0.75
C THR A 57 -9.29 9.55 1.92
N LYS A 58 -9.12 8.87 3.06
CA LYS A 58 -9.85 9.13 4.30
C LYS A 58 -9.17 10.11 5.25
N LYS A 59 -7.99 10.64 4.88
CA LYS A 59 -7.17 11.55 5.69
C LYS A 59 -6.84 10.98 7.08
N ILE A 60 -6.62 9.67 7.14
CA ILE A 60 -6.18 8.98 8.36
C ILE A 60 -4.64 9.08 8.43
N PRO A 61 -4.06 9.44 9.58
CA PRO A 61 -2.62 9.46 9.78
C PRO A 61 -1.96 8.15 9.33
N PHE A 62 -0.89 8.27 8.54
CA PHE A 62 -0.18 7.13 7.96
C PHE A 62 1.32 7.27 8.21
N LEU A 63 1.97 6.16 8.56
CA LEU A 63 3.43 6.04 8.61
C LEU A 63 3.87 4.82 7.80
N GLY A 64 4.70 5.06 6.80
CA GLY A 64 5.34 4.02 6.00
C GLY A 64 6.82 3.87 6.39
N VAL A 65 7.27 2.64 6.65
CA VAL A 65 8.68 2.37 6.99
C VAL A 65 9.29 1.50 5.91
N CYS A 66 10.44 1.92 5.37
CA CYS A 66 11.17 1.21 4.31
C CYS A 66 10.26 0.91 3.11
N LEU A 67 9.87 -0.35 2.88
CA LEU A 67 8.89 -0.72 1.85
C LEU A 67 7.58 0.05 1.96
N GLY A 68 7.08 0.32 3.17
CA GLY A 68 5.84 1.10 3.34
C GLY A 68 5.93 2.49 2.73
N MET A 69 7.11 3.11 2.76
CA MET A 69 7.37 4.40 2.12
C MET A 69 7.42 4.26 0.58
N GLN A 70 8.09 3.24 0.06
CA GLN A 70 8.12 2.95 -1.39
C GLN A 70 6.70 2.76 -1.95
N LEU A 71 5.86 1.98 -1.26
CA LEU A 71 4.49 1.72 -1.69
C LEU A 71 3.61 2.98 -1.61
N ALA A 72 3.87 3.88 -0.67
CA ALA A 72 3.14 5.15 -0.60
C ALA A 72 3.45 6.08 -1.76
N VAL A 73 4.73 6.14 -2.15
CA VAL A 73 5.20 6.83 -3.35
C VAL A 73 4.53 6.26 -4.61
N ILE A 74 4.49 4.93 -4.74
CA ILE A 74 3.83 4.25 -5.86
C ILE A 74 2.32 4.55 -5.89
N GLU A 75 1.63 4.44 -4.74
CA GLU A 75 0.18 4.74 -4.65
C GLU A 75 -0.11 6.19 -5.06
N PHE A 76 0.69 7.14 -4.59
CA PHE A 76 0.52 8.54 -4.92
C PHE A 76 0.77 8.81 -6.41
N ALA A 77 1.84 8.26 -6.98
CA ALA A 77 2.13 8.40 -8.41
C ALA A 77 0.98 7.87 -9.28
N ARG A 78 0.45 6.70 -8.93
CA ARG A 78 -0.67 6.07 -9.66
C ARG A 78 -1.98 6.83 -9.53
N ASN A 79 -2.27 7.39 -8.36
CA ASN A 79 -3.60 7.95 -8.06
C ASN A 79 -3.71 9.47 -8.09
N CYS A 80 -2.62 10.19 -7.81
CA CYS A 80 -2.60 11.66 -7.82
C CYS A 80 -1.93 12.22 -9.08
N LEU A 81 -0.89 11.55 -9.60
CA LEU A 81 -0.15 12.00 -10.80
C LEU A 81 -0.57 11.26 -12.08
N ASN A 82 -1.52 10.31 -11.98
CA ASN A 82 -1.99 9.47 -13.09
C ASN A 82 -0.91 8.64 -13.80
N LEU A 83 0.22 8.37 -13.14
CA LEU A 83 1.27 7.48 -13.62
C LEU A 83 0.91 6.03 -13.28
N LYS A 84 -0.05 5.45 -14.00
CA LYS A 84 -0.64 4.14 -13.68
C LYS A 84 0.38 2.99 -13.65
N ASP A 85 1.40 3.09 -14.50
CA ASP A 85 2.45 2.09 -14.65
C ASP A 85 3.69 2.38 -13.79
N ALA A 86 3.57 3.32 -12.84
CA ALA A 86 4.64 3.59 -11.87
C ALA A 86 4.85 2.40 -10.96
N ASN A 87 6.08 1.89 -10.91
CA ASN A 87 6.45 0.77 -10.05
C ASN A 87 7.91 0.85 -9.61
N SER A 88 8.26 0.16 -8.52
CA SER A 88 9.66 0.09 -8.10
C SER A 88 10.42 -0.87 -8.99
N THR A 89 11.64 -0.51 -9.37
CA THR A 89 12.58 -1.41 -10.04
C THR A 89 12.98 -2.61 -9.17
N GLU A 90 12.72 -2.54 -7.86
CA GLU A 90 12.85 -3.67 -6.93
C GLU A 90 11.80 -4.77 -7.17
N PHE A 91 10.59 -4.38 -7.60
CA PHE A 91 9.51 -5.33 -7.92
C PHE A 91 9.46 -5.66 -9.40
N GLU A 92 9.77 -4.69 -10.24
CA GLU A 92 9.65 -4.79 -11.69
C GLU A 92 10.84 -4.07 -12.35
N PRO A 93 11.93 -4.80 -12.64
CA PRO A 93 13.16 -4.21 -13.21
C PRO A 93 12.92 -3.43 -14.51
N ASN A 94 11.88 -3.79 -15.27
CA ASN A 94 11.50 -3.17 -16.54
C ASN A 94 10.27 -2.25 -16.42
N ALA A 95 10.01 -1.69 -15.23
CA ALA A 95 8.85 -0.82 -14.99
C ALA A 95 8.81 0.33 -16.01
N PRO A 96 7.68 0.56 -16.71
CA PRO A 96 7.56 1.63 -17.70
C PRO A 96 7.81 3.02 -17.10
N VAL A 97 7.42 3.22 -15.85
CA VAL A 97 7.73 4.41 -15.05
C VAL A 97 8.50 3.96 -13.80
N PRO A 98 9.85 3.90 -13.85
CA PRO A 98 10.65 3.36 -12.78
C PRO A 98 10.74 4.34 -11.60
N LEU A 99 10.33 3.90 -10.42
CA LEU A 99 10.51 4.62 -9.16
C LEU A 99 11.67 3.97 -8.39
N SER A 100 12.78 4.70 -8.25
CA SER A 100 13.88 4.24 -7.39
C SER A 100 13.60 4.57 -5.92
N SER A 101 14.22 3.82 -5.01
CA SER A 101 14.20 4.12 -3.56
C SER A 101 14.67 5.55 -3.24
N LEU A 102 15.40 6.23 -4.14
CA LEU A 102 15.89 7.60 -3.97
C LEU A 102 14.86 8.67 -4.40
N CYS A 103 13.91 8.35 -5.29
CA CYS A 103 12.86 9.28 -5.75
C CYS A 103 11.82 9.63 -4.66
N MET A 104 11.93 9.02 -3.48
CA MET A 104 11.09 9.24 -2.30
C MET A 104 11.01 10.70 -1.83
N VAL A 105 12.03 11.52 -2.12
CA VAL A 105 12.11 12.92 -1.67
C VAL A 105 11.31 13.87 -2.58
N MET A 106 11.01 13.48 -3.82
CA MET A 106 10.46 14.41 -4.83
C MET A 106 8.95 14.58 -4.82
N ILE A 107 8.21 13.84 -3.99
CA ILE A 107 6.73 13.85 -4.01
C ILE A 107 6.13 14.81 -2.97
N GLY A 108 6.96 15.54 -2.22
CA GLY A 108 6.51 16.65 -1.38
C GLY A 108 5.51 16.28 -0.29
N LEU A 109 5.58 15.05 0.22
CA LEU A 109 4.90 14.62 1.44
C LEU A 109 5.72 15.02 2.68
#